data_AF-A0A7J4J6S5-F1
#
_entry.id   AF-A0A7J4J6S5-F1
#
_cell.length_a   1.000
_cell.length_b   1.000
_cell.length_c   1.000
_cell.angle_alpha   90.00
_cell.angle_beta   90.00
_cell.angle_gamma   90.00
#
_symmetry.space_group_name_H-M   'P 1'
#
loop_
_entity.id
_entity.type
_entity.pdbx_description
1 polymer ?
#
loop_
_entity_poly.entity_id
_entity_poly.type
_entity_poly.pdbx_seq_one_letter_code
_entity_poly.pdbx_strand_id
1 'polypeptide(L)'
;MKTLQWSIFTIIVVTVLLFSISTYFNQLDQQYFQEHQQELTTTETIINPDGETTNYFYADTPYTITYKLFLWAYLFIPFILVITLGIRYILSHPPHYFQSLIIPVSFVVLTFILQAKNIYAAVGWEKSFGIILVSLYCGIVLSLVAIINLIIASQKRK
;
A
#
# COMPACT_ATOMS: atom_id res chain seq x y z
N MET A 1 -5.41 9.47 25.82
CA MET A 1 -4.02 9.30 25.32
C MET A 1 -3.65 7.83 25.09
N LYS A 2 -3.80 6.91 26.05
CA LYS A 2 -3.40 5.49 25.85
C LYS A 2 -4.03 4.83 24.61
N THR A 3 -5.32 5.04 24.35
CA THR A 3 -6.01 4.48 23.17
C THR A 3 -5.45 4.99 21.85
N LEU A 4 -5.07 6.27 21.78
CA LEU A 4 -4.47 6.85 20.56
C LEU A 4 -3.10 6.23 20.27
N GLN A 5 -2.25 6.14 21.30
CA GLN A 5 -0.92 5.54 21.20
C GLN A 5 -1.00 4.07 20.75
N TRP A 6 -1.91 3.29 21.34
CA TRP A 6 -2.14 1.91 20.94
C TRP A 6 -2.65 1.78 19.50
N SER A 7 -3.55 2.67 19.05
CA SER A 7 -4.00 2.68 17.66
C SER A 7 -2.85 2.93 16.69
N ILE A 8 -2.04 3.96 16.95
CA ILE A 8 -0.87 4.31 16.12
C ILE A 8 0.14 3.17 16.11
N PHE A 9 0.46 2.61 17.28
CA PHE A 9 1.38 1.48 17.41
C PHE A 9 0.91 0.27 16.59
N THR A 10 -0.39 -0.07 16.68
CA THR A 10 -0.96 -1.20 15.94
C THR A 10 -0.86 -0.97 14.43
N ILE A 11 -1.17 0.24 13.96
CA ILE A 11 -1.02 0.61 12.54
C ILE A 11 0.43 0.47 12.09
N ILE A 12 1.39 0.98 12.87
CA ILE A 12 2.81 0.90 12.53
C ILE A 12 3.24 -0.55 12.41
N VAL A 13 2.99 -1.38 13.43
CA VAL A 13 3.44 -2.78 13.45
C VAL A 13 2.84 -3.57 12.30
N VAL A 14 1.52 -3.49 12.09
CA VAL A 14 0.84 -4.23 11.03
C VAL A 14 1.32 -3.78 9.65
N THR A 15 1.44 -2.47 9.42
CA THR A 15 1.87 -1.93 8.13
C THR A 15 3.31 -2.32 7.81
N VAL A 16 4.24 -2.18 8.77
CA VAL A 16 5.64 -2.57 8.58
C VAL A 16 5.80 -4.07 8.37
N LEU A 17 5.08 -4.90 9.14
CA LEU A 17 5.15 -6.35 9.00
C LEU A 17 4.65 -6.82 7.63
N LEU A 18 3.48 -6.34 7.19
CA LEU A 18 2.94 -6.69 5.87
C LEU A 18 3.84 -6.18 4.73
N PHE A 19 4.36 -4.95 4.85
CA PHE A 19 5.32 -4.40 3.88
C PHE A 19 6.59 -5.24 3.80
N SER A 20 7.14 -5.64 4.94
CA SER A 20 8.37 -6.42 5.01
C SER A 20 8.20 -7.81 4.40
N ILE A 21 7.07 -8.48 4.70
CA ILE A 21 6.77 -9.79 4.11
C ILE A 21 6.56 -9.67 2.60
N SER A 22 5.79 -8.68 2.14
CA SER A 22 5.61 -8.42 0.70
C SER A 22 6.95 -8.15 0.01
N THR A 23 7.81 -7.34 0.60
CA THR A 23 9.14 -7.03 0.04
C THR A 23 10.02 -8.27 -0.01
N TYR A 24 10.00 -9.11 1.03
CA TYR A 24 10.76 -10.35 1.08
C TYR A 24 10.34 -11.33 -0.03
N PHE A 25 9.04 -11.57 -0.20
CA PHE A 25 8.56 -12.45 -1.28
C PHE A 25 8.80 -11.85 -2.67
N ASN A 26 8.73 -10.52 -2.84
CA ASN A 26 9.11 -9.89 -4.10
C ASN A 26 10.60 -10.11 -4.42
N GLN A 27 11.48 -10.07 -3.41
CA GLN A 27 12.90 -10.36 -3.61
C GLN A 27 13.13 -11.82 -4.00
N LEU A 28 12.47 -12.78 -3.34
CA LEU A 28 12.55 -14.19 -3.72
C LEU A 28 12.02 -14.43 -5.13
N ASP A 29 10.91 -13.79 -5.50
CA ASP A 29 10.32 -13.86 -6.84
C ASP A 29 11.31 -13.35 -7.91
N GLN A 30 11.91 -12.18 -7.68
CA GLN A 30 12.90 -11.59 -8.60
C GLN A 30 14.17 -12.43 -8.72
N GLN A 31 14.68 -12.96 -7.60
CA GLN A 31 15.86 -13.83 -7.60
C GLN A 31 15.59 -15.12 -8.36
N TYR A 32 14.47 -15.79 -8.06
CA TYR A 32 14.08 -17.02 -8.74
C TYR A 32 13.91 -16.80 -10.24
N PHE A 33 13.24 -15.71 -10.62
CA PHE A 33 13.04 -15.35 -12.02
C PHE A 33 14.36 -15.10 -12.74
N GLN A 34 15.32 -14.42 -12.11
CA GLN A 34 16.65 -14.19 -12.70
C GLN A 34 17.44 -15.48 -12.90
N GLU A 35 17.35 -16.42 -11.95
CA GLU A 35 18.01 -17.72 -12.04
C GLU A 35 17.40 -18.62 -13.13
N HIS A 36 16.09 -18.55 -13.35
CA HIS A 36 15.34 -19.43 -14.28
C HIS A 36 14.78 -18.68 -15.50
N GLN A 37 15.38 -17.54 -15.86
CA GLN A 37 14.82 -16.63 -16.86
C GLN A 37 14.55 -17.31 -18.21
N GLN A 38 15.45 -18.19 -18.65
CA GLN A 38 15.31 -18.91 -19.91
C GLN A 38 14.13 -19.90 -19.93
N GLU A 39 13.83 -20.51 -18.78
CA GLU A 39 12.73 -21.48 -18.65
C GLU A 39 11.38 -20.77 -18.47
N LEU A 40 11.40 -19.59 -17.84
CA LEU A 40 10.20 -18.81 -17.52
C LEU A 40 9.79 -17.82 -18.62
N THR A 41 10.62 -17.61 -19.63
CA THR A 41 10.35 -16.68 -20.74
C THR A 41 10.01 -17.46 -22.01
N THR A 42 8.79 -17.32 -22.50
CA THR A 42 8.37 -17.84 -23.81
C THR A 42 8.27 -16.70 -24.81
N THR A 43 8.88 -16.86 -25.99
CA THR A 43 8.82 -15.87 -27.06
C THR A 43 7.94 -16.36 -28.20
N GLU A 44 7.00 -15.54 -28.64
CA GLU A 44 6.19 -15.79 -29.83
C GLU A 44 6.45 -14.67 -30.84
N THR A 45 6.98 -15.03 -32.01
CA THR A 45 7.21 -14.08 -33.10
C THR A 45 6.03 -14.12 -34.04
N ILE A 46 5.32 -12.99 -34.15
CA ILE A 46 4.19 -12.81 -35.06
C ILE A 46 4.72 -12.03 -36.28
N ILE A 47 4.57 -12.63 -37.46
CA ILE A 47 4.90 -11.98 -38.73
C ILE A 47 3.68 -11.16 -39.16
N ASN A 48 3.80 -9.83 -39.08
CA ASN A 48 2.79 -8.90 -39.55
C ASN A 48 3.19 -8.28 -40.89
N PRO A 49 2.23 -7.71 -41.66
CA PRO A 49 2.52 -7.02 -42.92
C PRO A 49 3.55 -5.88 -42.80
N ASP A 50 3.65 -5.26 -41.62
CA ASP A 50 4.54 -4.13 -41.31
C ASP A 50 5.89 -4.56 -40.69
N GLY A 51 6.11 -5.88 -40.48
CA GLY A 51 7.35 -6.42 -39.93
C GLY A 51 7.14 -7.54 -38.88
N GLU A 52 8.25 -8.05 -38.34
CA GLU A 52 8.24 -9.06 -37.27
C GLU A 52 8.08 -8.40 -35.90
N THR A 53 7.07 -8.82 -35.14
CA THR A 53 6.91 -8.43 -33.74
C THR A 53 7.17 -9.63 -32.85
N THR A 54 8.08 -9.51 -31.88
CA THR A 54 8.33 -10.56 -30.89
C THR A 54 7.63 -10.23 -29.58
N ASN A 55 6.66 -11.06 -29.20
CA ASN A 55 5.98 -11.00 -27.91
C ASN A 55 6.72 -11.87 -26.90
N TYR A 56 6.88 -11.34 -25.68
CA TYR A 56 7.47 -12.05 -24.55
C TYR A 56 6.39 -12.37 -23.54
N PHE A 57 6.27 -13.65 -23.18
CA PHE A 57 5.38 -14.14 -22.13
C PHE A 57 6.23 -14.65 -20.97
N TYR A 58 5.84 -14.29 -19.75
CA TYR A 58 6.54 -14.67 -18.52
C TYR A 58 5.64 -15.55 -17.66
N ALA A 59 6.11 -16.74 -17.31
CA ALA A 59 5.40 -17.63 -16.38
C ALA A 59 5.53 -17.13 -14.93
N ASP A 60 4.50 -17.41 -14.12
CA ASP A 60 4.53 -17.10 -12.68
C ASP A 60 5.61 -17.96 -11.99
N THR A 61 6.31 -17.38 -11.01
CA THR A 61 7.21 -18.12 -10.12
C THR A 61 6.43 -18.76 -8.96
N PRO A 62 7.01 -19.72 -8.22
CA PRO A 62 6.40 -20.27 -7.02
C PRO A 62 6.06 -19.22 -5.94
N TYR A 63 6.71 -18.05 -5.98
CA TYR A 63 6.54 -16.97 -5.01
C TYR A 63 5.55 -15.90 -5.44
N THR A 64 5.17 -15.86 -6.72
CA THR A 64 4.37 -14.77 -7.29
C THR A 64 3.01 -14.63 -6.61
N ILE A 65 2.31 -15.75 -6.35
CA ILE A 65 1.00 -15.73 -5.69
C ILE A 65 1.12 -15.22 -4.26
N THR A 66 2.12 -15.69 -3.52
CA THR A 66 2.34 -15.29 -2.12
C THR A 66 2.70 -13.81 -2.04
N TYR A 67 3.60 -13.33 -2.91
CA TYR A 67 3.90 -11.91 -3.05
C TYR A 67 2.63 -11.08 -3.31
N LYS A 68 1.83 -11.44 -4.32
CA LYS A 68 0.57 -10.75 -4.67
C LYS A 68 -0.37 -10.71 -3.47
N LEU A 69 -0.53 -11.81 -2.74
CA LEU A 69 -1.39 -11.89 -1.55
C LEU A 69 -0.94 -10.90 -0.46
N PHE A 70 0.35 -10.88 -0.12
CA PHE A 70 0.86 -9.97 0.90
C PHE A 70 0.89 -8.51 0.45
N LEU A 71 1.08 -8.25 -0.85
CA LEU A 71 0.94 -6.91 -1.43
C LEU A 71 -0.50 -6.40 -1.26
N TRP A 72 -1.51 -7.21 -1.61
CA TRP A 72 -2.92 -6.84 -1.42
C TRP A 72 -3.27 -6.69 0.06
N ALA A 73 -2.78 -7.57 0.92
CA ALA A 73 -2.96 -7.45 2.35
C ALA A 73 -2.35 -6.14 2.89
N TYR A 74 -1.15 -5.78 2.46
CA TYR A 74 -0.49 -4.51 2.79
C TYR A 74 -1.27 -3.29 2.28
N LEU A 75 -1.91 -3.38 1.12
CA LEU A 75 -2.72 -2.29 0.56
C LEU A 75 -4.07 -2.13 1.28
N PHE A 76 -4.73 -3.20 1.73
CA PHE A 76 -6.08 -3.10 2.28
C PHE A 76 -6.16 -3.17 3.80
N ILE A 77 -5.36 -3.99 4.48
CA ILE A 77 -5.48 -4.19 5.93
C ILE A 77 -5.15 -2.90 6.69
N PRO A 78 -4.00 -2.22 6.46
CA PRO A 78 -3.71 -0.94 7.10
C PRO A 78 -4.76 0.14 6.83
N PHE A 79 -5.28 0.22 5.60
CA PHE A 79 -6.36 1.14 5.22
C PHE A 79 -7.60 0.94 6.10
N ILE A 80 -8.11 -0.30 6.15
CA ILE A 80 -9.30 -0.65 6.93
C ILE A 80 -9.03 -0.40 8.42
N LEU A 81 -7.82 -0.72 8.90
CA LEU A 81 -7.41 -0.53 10.29
C LEU A 81 -7.40 0.96 10.68
N VAL A 82 -6.87 1.84 9.82
CA VAL A 82 -6.85 3.29 10.05
C VAL A 82 -8.26 3.85 10.16
N ILE A 83 -9.17 3.44 9.28
CA ILE A 83 -10.57 3.87 9.31
C ILE A 83 -11.25 3.39 10.59
N THR A 84 -11.18 2.09 10.88
CA THR A 84 -11.86 1.49 12.03
C THR A 84 -11.35 2.06 13.35
N LEU A 85 -10.03 2.23 13.52
CA LEU A 85 -9.44 2.83 14.71
C LEU A 85 -9.71 4.33 14.81
N GLY A 86 -9.74 5.05 13.68
CA GLY A 86 -10.13 6.46 13.61
C GLY A 86 -11.56 6.68 14.11
N ILE A 87 -12.51 5.91 13.58
CA ILE A 87 -13.93 5.95 13.97
C ILE A 87 -14.10 5.57 15.44
N ARG A 88 -13.46 4.47 15.87
CA ARG A 88 -13.53 4.01 17.26
C ARG A 88 -13.01 5.08 18.23
N TYR A 89 -11.94 5.78 17.87
CA TYR A 89 -11.38 6.84 18.70
C TYR A 89 -12.36 8.00 18.88
N ILE A 90 -12.95 8.51 17.79
CA ILE A 90 -13.86 9.67 17.86
C ILE A 90 -15.18 9.32 18.55
N LEU A 91 -15.70 8.09 18.38
CA LEU A 91 -16.89 7.64 19.08
C LEU A 91 -16.68 7.64 20.60
N SER A 92 -15.48 7.28 21.05
CA SER A 92 -15.09 7.23 22.46
C SER A 92 -14.67 8.59 23.03
N HIS A 93 -14.17 9.51 22.19
CA HIS A 93 -13.69 10.84 22.60
C HIS A 93 -14.19 11.96 21.66
N PRO A 94 -15.51 12.22 21.59
CA PRO A 94 -16.11 13.12 20.60
C PRO A 94 -15.54 14.54 20.51
N PRO A 95 -15.16 15.22 21.61
CA PRO A 95 -14.63 16.58 21.50
C PRO A 95 -13.21 16.63 20.88
N HIS A 96 -12.53 15.49 20.75
CA HIS A 96 -11.12 15.40 20.33
C HIS A 96 -10.95 15.10 18.83
N TYR A 97 -11.73 15.77 17.97
CA TYR A 97 -11.67 15.60 16.51
C TYR A 97 -10.25 15.75 15.96
N PHE A 98 -9.55 16.84 16.29
CA PHE A 98 -8.19 17.09 15.77
C PHE A 98 -7.19 16.00 16.19
N GLN A 99 -7.33 15.42 17.39
CA GLN A 99 -6.46 14.32 17.83
C GLN A 99 -6.75 13.03 17.06
N SER A 100 -7.99 12.81 16.63
CA SER A 100 -8.35 11.65 15.81
C SER A 100 -7.63 11.65 14.45
N LEU A 101 -7.30 12.84 13.91
CA LEU A 101 -6.59 12.98 12.63
C LEU A 101 -5.12 12.55 12.72
N ILE A 102 -4.56 12.44 13.93
CA ILE A 102 -3.20 11.92 14.10
C ILE A 102 -3.10 10.47 13.61
N ILE A 103 -4.18 9.70 13.71
CA ILE A 103 -4.23 8.30 13.24
C ILE A 103 -3.97 8.22 11.73
N PRO A 104 -4.81 8.80 10.84
CA PRO A 104 -4.54 8.76 9.41
C PRO A 104 -3.27 9.52 9.03
N VAL A 105 -2.90 10.62 9.70
CA VAL A 105 -1.64 11.32 9.41
C VAL A 105 -0.41 10.43 9.68
N SER A 106 -0.40 9.69 10.80
CA SER A 106 0.70 8.76 11.11
C SER A 106 0.84 7.66 10.05
N PHE A 107 -0.29 7.18 9.53
CA PHE A 107 -0.32 6.21 8.43
C PHE A 107 0.23 6.78 7.13
N VAL A 108 -0.14 8.02 6.78
CA VAL A 108 0.39 8.70 5.59
C VAL A 108 1.91 8.82 5.67
N VAL A 109 2.42 9.35 6.78
CA VAL A 109 3.87 9.50 6.99
C VAL A 109 4.58 8.16 6.90
N LEU A 110 4.05 7.12 7.55
CA LEU A 110 4.62 5.78 7.50
C LEU A 110 4.64 5.21 6.07
N THR A 111 3.55 5.37 5.32
CA THR A 111 3.44 4.87 3.94
C THR A 111 4.48 5.52 3.04
N PHE A 112 4.68 6.84 3.14
CA PHE A 112 5.74 7.52 2.40
C PHE A 112 7.13 7.04 2.80
N ILE A 113 7.41 6.82 4.09
CA ILE A 113 8.70 6.30 4.56
C ILE A 113 8.97 4.91 3.96
N LEU A 114 7.99 4.00 4.01
CA LEU A 114 8.14 2.65 3.50
C LEU A 114 8.30 2.61 1.97
N GLN A 115 7.53 3.43 1.25
CA GLN A 115 7.58 3.49 -0.21
C GLN A 115 8.75 4.32 -0.75
N ALA A 116 9.44 5.10 0.09
CA ALA A 116 10.55 5.94 -0.32
C ALA A 116 11.59 5.13 -1.11
N LYS A 117 12.00 3.96 -0.61
CA LYS A 117 12.99 3.10 -1.30
C LYS A 117 12.55 2.74 -2.72
N ASN A 118 11.28 2.36 -2.89
CA ASN A 118 10.72 1.96 -4.18
C ASN A 118 10.65 3.15 -5.15
N ILE A 119 10.25 4.32 -4.64
CA ILE A 119 10.16 5.56 -5.41
C ILE A 119 11.56 6.06 -5.84
N TYR A 120 12.57 5.98 -4.96
CA TYR A 120 13.93 6.41 -5.27
C TYR A 120 14.65 5.46 -6.23
N ALA A 121 14.33 4.17 -6.20
CA ALA A 121 14.89 3.18 -7.12
C ALA A 121 14.26 3.23 -8.52
N ALA A 122 13.05 3.78 -8.65
CA ALA A 122 12.38 3.93 -9.94
C ALA A 122 13.07 5.00 -10.81
N VAL A 123 13.26 4.67 -12.09
CA VAL A 123 13.78 5.58 -13.13
C VAL A 123 12.59 6.02 -14.00
N GLY A 124 12.68 7.16 -14.68
CA GLY A 124 11.69 7.53 -15.70
C GLY A 124 10.29 7.90 -15.19
N TRP A 125 9.26 7.47 -15.91
CA TRP A 125 7.86 7.81 -15.66
C TRP A 125 7.30 7.02 -14.46
N GLU A 126 7.88 5.86 -14.17
CA GLU A 126 7.53 4.93 -13.11
C GLU A 126 7.64 5.61 -11.73
N LYS A 127 8.63 6.48 -11.56
CA LYS A 127 8.81 7.28 -10.34
C LYS A 127 7.66 8.24 -10.11
N SER A 128 7.33 9.04 -11.12
CA SER A 128 6.23 10.02 -11.04
C SER A 128 4.89 9.31 -10.83
N PHE A 129 4.68 8.20 -11.54
CA PHE A 129 3.49 7.36 -11.38
C PHE A 129 3.38 6.78 -9.97
N GLY A 130 4.47 6.24 -9.41
CA GLY A 130 4.52 5.72 -8.05
C GLY A 130 4.21 6.78 -7.00
N ILE A 131 4.77 7.99 -7.13
CA ILE A 131 4.49 9.11 -6.24
C ILE A 131 3.01 9.50 -6.29
N ILE A 132 2.43 9.58 -7.50
CA ILE A 132 1.01 9.92 -7.69
C ILE A 132 0.11 8.87 -7.03
N LEU A 133 0.39 7.59 -7.27
CA LEU A 133 -0.41 6.50 -6.68
C LEU A 133 -0.35 6.51 -5.14
N VAL A 134 0.85 6.64 -4.55
CA VAL A 134 1.01 6.71 -3.09
C VAL A 134 0.30 7.93 -2.53
N SER A 135 0.39 9.08 -3.21
CA SER A 135 -0.27 10.32 -2.80
C SER A 135 -1.79 10.21 -2.87
N LEU A 136 -2.34 9.63 -3.94
CA LEU A 136 -3.79 9.40 -4.09
C LEU A 136 -4.28 8.44 -3.02
N TYR A 137 -3.59 7.33 -2.80
CA TYR A 137 -3.92 6.35 -1.77
C TYR A 137 -3.97 7.00 -0.38
N CYS A 138 -2.90 7.71 0.00
CA CYS A 138 -2.82 8.45 1.27
C CYS A 138 -3.92 9.52 1.39
N GLY A 139 -4.15 10.28 0.32
CA GLY A 139 -5.15 11.35 0.27
C GLY A 139 -6.57 10.83 0.46
N ILE A 140 -6.91 9.69 -0.16
CA ILE A 140 -8.21 9.04 0.01
C ILE A 140 -8.39 8.60 1.47
N VAL A 141 -7.39 7.93 2.08
CA VAL A 141 -7.48 7.47 3.48
C VAL A 141 -7.71 8.64 4.42
N LEU A 142 -6.88 9.69 4.30
CA LEU A 142 -6.96 10.86 5.17
C LEU A 142 -8.30 11.58 5.03
N SER A 143 -8.74 11.82 3.79
CA SER A 143 -9.99 12.52 3.51
C SER A 143 -11.20 11.73 4.02
N LEU A 144 -11.21 10.41 3.80
CA LEU A 144 -12.30 9.55 4.24
C LEU A 144 -12.43 9.54 5.76
N VAL A 145 -11.32 9.37 6.50
CA VAL A 145 -11.33 9.41 7.96
C VAL A 145 -11.71 10.79 8.49
N ALA A 146 -11.21 11.86 7.88
CA ALA A 146 -11.56 13.23 8.27
C ALA A 146 -13.06 13.50 8.11
N ILE A 147 -13.64 13.15 6.95
CA ILE A 147 -15.07 13.33 6.66
C ILE A 147 -15.92 12.53 7.66
N ILE A 148 -15.62 11.24 7.85
CA ILE A 148 -16.38 10.40 8.77
C ILE A 148 -16.31 10.94 10.20
N ASN A 149 -15.10 11.28 10.68
CA ASN A 149 -14.93 11.80 12.03
C ASN A 149 -15.60 13.17 12.21
N LEU A 150 -15.65 14.01 11.17
CA LEU A 150 -16.33 15.30 11.20
C LEU A 150 -17.84 15.13 11.34
N ILE A 151 -18.44 14.19 10.59
CA ILE A 151 -19.87 13.86 10.67
C ILE A 151 -20.20 13.40 12.10
N ILE A 152 -19.42 12.46 12.65
CA ILE A 152 -19.64 11.94 14.01
C ILE A 152 -19.51 13.03 15.07
N ALA A 153 -18.47 13.86 14.98
CA ALA A 153 -18.24 14.95 15.93
C ALA A 153 -19.37 16.00 15.89
N SER A 154 -19.91 16.27 14.69
CA SER A 154 -21.00 17.23 14.50
C SER A 154 -22.33 16.72 15.04
N GLN A 155 -22.61 15.42 14.93
CA GLN A 155 -23.84 14.82 15.46
C GLN A 155 -23.88 14.76 16.99
N LYS A 156 -22.72 14.56 17.65
CA LYS A 156 -22.65 14.48 19.12
C LYS A 156 -22.56 15.84 19.83
N ARG A 157 -22.44 16.94 19.09
CA ARG A 157 -22.50 18.32 19.64
C ARG A 157 -23.92 18.90 19.64
N LYS A 158 -24.85 18.27 18.93
CA LYS A 158 -26.29 18.56 19.01
C LYS A 158 -26.89 17.83 20.20
#